data_AF-A0AAW1VRM9-F1
#
_entry.id   AF-A0AAW1VRM9-F1
#
_cell.length_a   1.000
_cell.length_b   1.000
_cell.length_c   1.000
_cell.angle_alpha   90.00
_cell.angle_beta   90.00
_cell.angle_gamma   90.00
#
_symmetry.space_group_name_H-M   'P 1'
#
loop_
_entity.id
_entity.type
_entity.pdbx_description
1 polymer ?
#
loop_
_entity_poly.entity_id
_entity_poly.type
_entity_poly.pdbx_seq_one_letter_code
_entity_poly.pdbx_strand_id
1 'polypeptide(L)'
;MAKPVSDSHSNREAVQATNDDASASKLSCVKKGYMKDDYVHFFVRRPVRRSPIVNRGYFARWAALRKLLNQFLDTEVGEKGQ
;
A
#
# COMPACT_ATOMS: atom_id res chain seq x y z
N MET A 1 35.50 22.17 -18.91
CA MET A 1 35.31 21.55 -17.58
C MET A 1 34.08 20.65 -17.67
N ALA A 2 34.24 19.34 -17.49
CA ALA A 2 33.11 18.40 -17.51
C ALA A 2 32.24 18.64 -16.26
N LYS A 3 30.92 18.73 -16.45
CA LYS A 3 29.96 18.77 -15.33
C LYS A 3 30.06 17.45 -14.54
N PRO A 4 30.08 17.48 -13.20
CA PRO A 4 30.08 16.25 -12.43
C PRO A 4 28.81 15.46 -12.75
N VAL A 5 29.00 14.15 -13.00
CA VAL A 5 27.90 13.20 -13.20
C VAL A 5 27.00 13.29 -11.97
N SER A 6 25.70 13.55 -12.18
CA SER A 6 24.73 13.63 -11.10
C SER A 6 24.80 12.33 -10.30
N ASP A 7 25.11 12.43 -9.01
CA ASP A 7 25.11 11.29 -8.11
C ASP A 7 23.79 10.54 -8.26
N SER A 8 23.88 9.29 -8.70
CA SER A 8 22.74 8.38 -8.89
C SER A 8 22.20 7.87 -7.54
N HIS A 9 22.26 8.71 -6.50
CA HIS A 9 21.76 8.42 -5.16
C HIS A 9 20.24 8.60 -5.16
N SER A 10 19.52 7.56 -4.72
CA SER A 10 18.07 7.64 -4.59
C SER A 10 17.71 8.78 -3.63
N ASN A 11 16.83 9.68 -4.07
CA ASN A 11 16.33 10.75 -3.22
C ASN A 11 15.45 10.13 -2.11
N ARG A 12 16.02 9.99 -0.90
CA ARG A 12 15.35 9.38 0.25
C ARG A 12 14.06 10.10 0.64
N GLU A 13 14.03 11.42 0.54
CA GLU A 13 12.84 12.22 0.85
C GLU A 13 11.71 11.90 -0.12
N ALA A 14 12.04 11.79 -1.41
CA ALA A 14 11.06 11.39 -2.43
C ALA A 14 10.51 9.99 -2.14
N VAL A 15 11.36 9.03 -1.75
CA VAL A 15 10.91 7.68 -1.37
C VAL A 15 9.94 7.73 -0.19
N GLN A 16 10.25 8.48 0.87
CA GLN A 16 9.37 8.62 2.02
C GLN A 16 8.04 9.28 1.65
N ALA A 17 8.08 10.32 0.81
CA ALA A 17 6.87 11.00 0.33
C ALA A 17 5.93 10.06 -0.43
N THR A 18 6.46 9.09 -1.20
CA THR A 18 5.61 8.09 -1.88
C THR A 18 4.90 7.16 -0.91
N ASN A 19 5.52 6.81 0.22
CA ASN A 19 4.90 6.02 1.27
C ASN A 19 3.76 6.79 1.96
N ASP A 20 3.98 8.08 2.24
CA ASP A 20 2.96 8.96 2.82
C ASP A 20 1.76 9.12 1.87
N ASP A 21 2.02 9.32 0.58
CA ASP A 21 0.97 9.42 -0.45
C ASP A 21 0.15 8.12 -0.56
N ALA A 22 0.83 6.97 -0.45
CA ALA A 22 0.19 5.67 -0.48
C ALA A 22 -0.67 5.40 0.75
N SER A 23 -0.16 5.71 1.94
CA SER A 23 -0.90 5.60 3.19
C SER A 23 -2.14 6.48 3.19
N ALA A 24 -2.02 7.73 2.72
CA ALA A 24 -3.16 8.64 2.58
C ALA A 24 -4.21 8.12 1.59
N SER A 25 -3.78 7.53 0.46
CA SER A 25 -4.68 6.93 -0.53
C SER A 25 -5.40 5.70 0.02
N LYS A 26 -4.72 4.87 0.82
CA LYS A 26 -5.33 3.75 1.55
C LYS A 26 -6.40 4.24 2.52
N LEU A 27 -6.13 5.30 3.30
CA LEU A 27 -7.11 5.88 4.21
C LEU A 27 -8.31 6.49 3.47
N SER A 28 -8.12 7.15 2.32
CA SER A 28 -9.22 7.63 1.47
C SER A 28 -10.17 6.49 1.07
N CYS A 29 -9.60 5.37 0.64
CA CYS A 29 -10.32 4.17 0.23
C CYS A 29 -11.16 3.61 1.40
N VAL A 30 -10.56 3.50 2.60
CA VAL A 30 -11.24 3.04 3.83
C VAL A 30 -12.37 3.98 4.24
N LYS A 31 -12.13 5.29 4.29
CA LYS A 31 -13.15 6.29 4.65
C LYS A 31 -14.34 6.32 3.68
N LYS A 32 -14.15 5.81 2.45
CA LYS A 32 -15.22 5.67 1.45
C LYS A 32 -15.89 4.29 1.46
N GLY A 33 -15.53 3.40 2.38
CA GLY A 33 -16.19 2.11 2.58
C GLY A 33 -15.79 1.04 1.57
N TYR A 34 -14.75 1.25 0.76
CA TYR A 34 -14.28 0.24 -0.20
C TYR A 34 -13.68 -0.99 0.50
N MET A 35 -13.06 -0.79 1.66
CA MET A 35 -12.48 -1.86 2.47
C MET A 35 -12.51 -1.46 3.95
N LYS A 36 -12.45 -2.47 4.83
CA LYS A 36 -12.33 -2.27 6.27
C LYS A 36 -10.88 -2.40 6.71
N ASP A 37 -10.36 -1.36 7.34
CA ASP A 37 -9.05 -1.32 8.00
C ASP A 37 -9.16 -0.35 9.17
N ASP A 38 -9.24 -0.91 10.38
CA ASP A 38 -9.46 -0.15 11.60
C ASP A 38 -8.16 0.56 12.08
N TYR A 39 -7.03 0.35 11.42
CA TYR A 39 -5.71 0.76 11.92
C TYR A 39 -5.02 1.84 11.08
N VAL A 40 -5.29 1.90 9.77
CA VAL A 40 -4.57 2.82 8.86
C VAL A 40 -4.63 4.30 9.28
N HIS A 41 -5.66 4.71 10.02
CA HIS A 41 -5.82 6.08 10.47
C HIS A 41 -4.76 6.52 11.50
N PHE A 42 -4.15 5.59 12.24
CA PHE A 42 -3.03 5.89 13.14
C PHE A 42 -1.73 6.25 12.41
N PHE A 43 -1.61 5.87 11.14
CA PHE A 43 -0.38 6.01 10.34
C PHE A 43 -0.44 7.14 9.32
N VAL A 44 -1.56 7.88 9.24
CA VAL A 44 -1.75 8.97 8.28
C VAL A 44 -1.93 10.28 9.02
N ARG A 45 -0.91 11.14 8.95
CA ARG A 45 -0.93 12.46 9.60
C ARG A 45 -1.99 13.40 9.02
N ARG A 46 -2.18 13.38 7.69
CA ARG A 46 -3.11 14.26 6.99
C ARG A 46 -4.01 13.45 6.04
N PRO A 47 -5.29 13.23 6.37
CA PRO A 47 -6.21 12.56 5.47
C PRO A 47 -6.40 13.37 4.17
N VAL A 48 -6.30 12.70 3.03
CA VAL A 48 -6.50 13.30 1.70
C VAL A 48 -7.65 12.56 1.01
N ARG A 49 -8.56 13.28 0.35
CA ARG A 49 -9.58 12.66 -0.50
C ARG A 49 -8.99 12.33 -1.85
N ARG A 50 -9.17 11.09 -2.31
CA ARG A 50 -8.81 10.67 -3.69
C ARG A 50 -10.05 10.55 -4.57
N SER A 51 -9.82 10.60 -5.88
CA SER A 51 -10.87 10.38 -6.88
C SER A 51 -11.43 8.95 -6.81
N PRO A 52 -12.66 8.70 -7.29
CA PRO A 52 -13.25 7.37 -7.27
C PRO A 52 -12.39 6.31 -7.98
N ILE A 53 -11.74 6.66 -9.09
CA ILE A 53 -10.88 5.73 -9.85
C ILE A 53 -9.63 5.32 -9.05
N VAL A 54 -9.02 6.26 -8.32
CA VAL A 54 -7.87 5.96 -7.45
C VAL A 54 -8.29 5.06 -6.29
N ASN A 55 -9.44 5.31 -5.65
CA ASN A 55 -9.94 4.43 -4.59
C ASN A 55 -10.22 3.01 -5.11
N ARG A 56 -10.82 2.87 -6.31
CA ARG A 56 -11.02 1.56 -6.97
C ARG A 56 -9.69 0.83 -7.21
N GLY A 57 -8.67 1.53 -7.70
CA GLY A 57 -7.34 0.94 -7.89
C GLY A 57 -6.70 0.49 -6.58
N TYR A 58 -6.81 1.29 -5.51
CA TYR A 58 -6.33 0.92 -4.19
C TYR A 58 -7.05 -0.30 -3.61
N PHE A 59 -8.38 -0.36 -3.79
CA PHE A 59 -9.16 -1.54 -3.41
C PHE A 59 -8.70 -2.79 -4.16
N ALA A 60 -8.52 -2.71 -5.48
CA ALA A 60 -8.06 -3.84 -6.29
C ALA A 60 -6.69 -4.34 -5.82
N ARG A 61 -5.74 -3.44 -5.56
CA ARG A 61 -4.43 -3.76 -4.99
C ARG A 61 -4.54 -4.49 -3.65
N TRP A 62 -5.37 -3.96 -2.74
CA TRP A 62 -5.58 -4.54 -1.42
C TRP A 62 -6.23 -5.93 -1.50
N ALA A 63 -7.29 -6.08 -2.31
CA ALA A 63 -8.03 -7.33 -2.46
C ALA A 63 -7.16 -8.43 -3.07
N ALA A 64 -6.36 -8.09 -4.09
CA ALA A 64 -5.46 -9.03 -4.73
C ALA A 64 -4.40 -9.57 -3.76
N LEU A 65 -3.70 -8.68 -3.05
CA LEU A 65 -2.69 -9.08 -2.06
C LEU A 65 -3.30 -9.88 -0.90
N ARG A 66 -4.47 -9.47 -0.40
CA ARG A 66 -5.16 -10.19 0.68
C ARG A 66 -5.57 -11.60 0.24
N LYS A 67 -6.07 -11.75 -0.99
CA LYS A 67 -6.42 -13.05 -1.56
C LYS A 67 -5.18 -13.96 -1.65
N LEU A 68 -4.08 -13.46 -2.22
CA LEU A 68 -2.84 -14.23 -2.36
C LEU A 68 -2.25 -14.62 -1.00
N LEU A 69 -2.27 -13.69 -0.03
CA LEU A 69 -1.81 -13.96 1.33
C LEU A 69 -2.67 -15.04 2.00
N ASN A 70 -4.00 -14.93 1.93
CA ASN A 70 -4.89 -15.95 2.49
C ASN A 70 -4.68 -17.31 1.81
N GLN A 71 -4.57 -17.35 0.48
CA GLN A 71 -4.27 -18.60 -0.24
C GLN A 71 -2.95 -19.24 0.23
N PHE A 72 -1.92 -18.43 0.47
CA PHE A 72 -0.64 -18.90 1.01
C PHE A 72 -0.76 -19.38 2.47
N LEU A 73 -1.59 -18.75 3.29
CA LEU A 73 -1.82 -19.19 4.68
C LEU A 73 -2.71 -20.43 4.75
N ASP A 74 -3.63 -20.58 3.79
CA ASP A 74 -4.53 -21.72 3.66
C ASP A 74 -3.81 -22.95 3.07
N THR A 75 -2.57 -22.83 2.59
CA THR A 75 -1.74 -24.00 2.30
C THR A 75 -1.28 -24.62 3.61
N GLU A 76 -2.11 -25.46 4.22
CA GLU A 76 -1.61 -26.33 5.28
C GLU A 76 -0.64 -27.37 4.71
N VAL A 77 0.47 -27.48 5.45
CA VAL A 77 1.49 -28.52 5.46
C VAL A 77 0.82 -29.89 5.36
N GLY A 78 0.89 -30.50 4.18
CA GLY A 78 0.43 -31.88 3.95
C GLY A 78 1.33 -32.91 4.61
N GLU A 79 1.52 -32.85 5.93
CA GLU A 79 1.85 -34.01 6.75
C GLU A 79 0.64 -34.31 7.63
N LYS A 80 -0.41 -34.84 7.00
CA LYS A 80 -1.31 -35.72 7.73
C LYS A 80 -0.54 -37.02 7.97
N GLY A 81 0.17 -37.07 9.09
CA GLY A 81 0.55 -38.32 9.72
C GLY A 81 -0.71 -39.02 10.19
N GLN A 82 -1.20 -39.96 9.38
CA GLN A 82 -1.98 -41.11 9.82
C GLN A 82 -1.87 -42.25 8.81
#